data_AF-A0A803M7Y6-F1
#
_entry.id   AF-A0A803M7Y6-F1
#
_cell.length_a   1.000
_cell.length_b   1.000
_cell.length_c   1.000
_cell.angle_alpha   90.00
_cell.angle_beta   90.00
_cell.angle_gamma   90.00
#
_symmetry.space_group_name_H-M   'P 1'
#
loop_
_entity.id
_entity.type
_entity.pdbx_description
1 polymer ?
#
loop_
_entity_poly.entity_id
_entity_poly.type
_entity_poly.pdbx_seq_one_letter_code
_entity_poly.pdbx_strand_id
1 'polypeptide(L)'
;MVGVIDELRMPDNREGRKLTLVDTKTRGQPRLPAEPQCRNGRLQLKFYKHLWDNIVSNIFPSKQFYEHFSMDPQHKLSDEVKMNAADSGFPAETLGEVVGYLNNVCSALPPAQDELLLRYELQEDNSLIGEVKFSYDEDWLKAQLHSSLEFWRGEREAKYVPEMEKWKCRFCQYATVCPQTQTS
;
A
#
# COMPACT_ATOMS: atom_id res chain seq x y z
N MET A 1 4.29 -7.06 9.79
CA MET A 1 3.14 -6.93 8.87
C MET A 1 3.71 -6.47 7.54
N VAL A 2 3.60 -7.26 6.48
CA VAL A 2 4.12 -6.91 5.15
C VAL A 2 2.92 -6.53 4.28
N GLY A 3 2.99 -5.39 3.58
CA GLY A 3 2.01 -5.04 2.57
C GLY A 3 2.39 -5.70 1.23
N VAL A 4 1.46 -6.44 0.64
CA VAL A 4 1.62 -7.05 -0.68
C VAL A 4 0.61 -6.40 -1.63
N ILE A 5 1.03 -6.11 -2.87
CA ILE A 5 0.11 -5.73 -3.94
C ILE A 5 -0.47 -7.03 -4.50
N ASP A 6 -1.79 -7.20 -4.38
CA ASP A 6 -2.43 -8.47 -4.71
C ASP A 6 -2.44 -8.75 -6.22
N GLU A 7 -2.85 -7.77 -7.02
CA GLU A 7 -3.03 -7.97 -8.46
C GLU A 7 -2.61 -6.71 -9.25
N LEU A 8 -1.78 -6.96 -10.27
CA LEU A 8 -1.38 -5.99 -11.29
C LEU A 8 -2.05 -6.39 -12.61
N ARG A 9 -3.08 -5.66 -13.06
CA ARG A 9 -3.70 -5.92 -14.37
C ARG A 9 -2.91 -5.19 -15.45
N MET A 10 -2.22 -5.98 -16.28
CA MET A 10 -1.49 -5.49 -17.45
C MET A 10 -2.46 -5.11 -18.56
N PRO A 11 -2.14 -4.10 -19.38
CA PRO A 11 -2.98 -3.72 -20.52
C PRO A 11 -3.00 -4.80 -21.61
N ASP A 12 -4.18 -5.11 -22.15
CA ASP A 12 -4.37 -6.16 -23.16
C ASP A 12 -3.76 -5.85 -24.55
N ASN A 13 -3.39 -4.60 -24.86
CA ASN A 13 -2.85 -4.23 -26.18
C ASN A 13 -1.94 -2.98 -26.17
N ARG A 14 -1.01 -2.93 -27.14
CA ARG A 14 0.13 -1.99 -27.28
C ARG A 14 -0.19 -0.50 -27.46
N GLU A 15 -1.45 -0.09 -27.39
CA GLU A 15 -1.84 1.32 -27.54
C GLU A 15 -2.28 1.91 -26.20
N GLY A 16 -1.31 2.48 -25.49
CA GLY A 16 -1.54 3.59 -24.55
C GLY A 16 -2.22 3.28 -23.23
N ARG A 17 -2.23 2.05 -22.71
CA ARG A 17 -2.92 1.75 -21.44
C ARG A 17 -1.98 1.55 -20.26
N LYS A 18 -2.29 2.31 -19.21
CA LYS A 18 -1.65 2.29 -17.90
C LYS A 18 -2.05 1.03 -17.13
N LEU A 19 -1.19 0.56 -16.24
CA LEU A 19 -1.43 -0.60 -15.38
C LEU A 19 -2.53 -0.30 -14.35
N THR A 20 -3.40 -1.27 -14.04
CA THR A 20 -4.40 -1.12 -12.97
C THR A 20 -3.97 -1.87 -11.72
N LEU A 21 -3.95 -1.17 -10.59
CA LEU A 21 -3.72 -1.75 -9.27
C LEU A 21 -5.03 -2.25 -8.68
N VAL A 22 -5.03 -3.52 -8.28
CA VAL A 22 -6.18 -4.18 -7.66
C VAL A 22 -5.76 -4.73 -6.31
N ASP A 23 -6.57 -4.44 -5.29
CA ASP A 23 -6.43 -4.98 -3.94
C ASP A 23 -7.70 -5.76 -3.61
N THR A 24 -7.50 -7.01 -3.20
CA THR A 24 -8.60 -7.96 -2.95
C THR A 24 -8.84 -8.07 -1.46
N LYS A 25 -10.06 -7.74 -1.05
CA LYS A 25 -10.50 -7.83 0.34
C LYS A 25 -11.53 -8.92 0.50
N THR A 26 -11.29 -9.80 1.47
CA THR A 26 -12.22 -10.89 1.77
C THR A 26 -13.26 -10.47 2.80
N ARG A 27 -14.48 -11.01 2.66
CA ARG A 27 -15.64 -10.69 3.51
C ARG A 27 -16.32 -11.98 3.95
N GLY A 28 -16.77 -12.01 5.20
CA GLY A 28 -17.60 -13.11 5.71
C GLY A 28 -19.09 -13.00 5.35
N GLN A 29 -19.53 -11.88 4.75
CA GLN A 29 -20.91 -11.70 4.29
C GLN A 29 -20.92 -11.39 2.79
N PRO A 30 -21.89 -11.93 2.01
CA PRO A 30 -21.98 -11.77 0.56
C PRO A 30 -22.56 -10.40 0.18
N ARG A 31 -22.01 -9.33 0.75
CA ARG A 31 -22.40 -7.94 0.47
C ARG A 31 -21.22 -7.01 0.59
N LEU A 32 -21.21 -6.00 -0.29
CA LEU A 32 -20.22 -4.93 -0.24
C LEU A 32 -20.24 -4.25 1.14
N PRO A 33 -19.07 -3.86 1.65
CA PRO A 33 -18.99 -3.08 2.87
C PRO A 33 -19.56 -1.67 2.67
N ALA A 34 -19.94 -1.03 3.78
CA ALA A 34 -20.33 0.37 3.76
C ALA A 34 -19.11 1.28 3.45
N GLU A 35 -19.35 2.51 2.97
CA GLU A 35 -18.28 3.47 2.62
C GLU A 35 -17.17 3.59 3.68
N PRO A 36 -17.47 3.69 4.99
CA PRO A 36 -16.44 3.83 6.02
C PRO A 36 -15.46 2.64 6.05
N GLN A 37 -15.99 1.44 5.80
CA GLN A 37 -15.23 0.19 5.82
C GLN A 37 -14.32 0.06 4.59
N CYS A 38 -14.61 0.76 3.49
CA CYS A 38 -13.75 0.80 2.30
C CYS A 38 -12.51 1.68 2.49
N ARG A 39 -12.50 2.60 3.46
CA ARG A 39 -11.48 3.66 3.59
C ARG A 39 -10.06 3.13 3.75
N ASN A 40 -9.88 2.08 4.56
CA ASN A 40 -8.57 1.49 4.77
C ASN A 40 -8.02 0.84 3.48
N GLY A 41 -8.86 0.11 2.75
CA GLY A 41 -8.48 -0.46 1.44
C GLY A 41 -8.14 0.63 0.43
N ARG A 42 -8.93 1.72 0.39
CA ARG A 42 -8.64 2.87 -0.48
C ARG A 42 -7.31 3.52 -0.13
N LEU A 43 -7.04 3.73 1.16
CA LEU A 43 -5.79 4.31 1.63
C LEU A 43 -4.60 3.40 1.25
N GLN A 44 -4.72 2.09 1.45
CA GLN A 44 -3.70 1.11 1.07
C GLN A 44 -3.37 1.17 -0.42
N LEU A 45 -4.38 1.10 -1.30
CA LEU A 45 -4.17 1.20 -2.75
C LEU A 45 -3.57 2.53 -3.17
N LYS A 46 -3.93 3.65 -2.51
CA LYS A 46 -3.28 4.94 -2.78
C LYS A 46 -1.80 4.92 -2.42
N PHE A 47 -1.42 4.30 -1.29
CA PHE A 47 -0.01 4.07 -0.97
C PHE A 47 0.69 3.19 -1.99
N TYR A 48 0.06 2.08 -2.41
CA TYR A 48 0.64 1.20 -3.42
C TYR A 48 0.85 1.89 -4.76
N LYS A 49 -0.11 2.71 -5.20
CA LYS A 49 0.06 3.55 -6.38
C LYS A 49 1.22 4.52 -6.23
N HIS A 50 1.28 5.23 -5.12
CA HIS A 50 2.37 6.18 -4.87
C HIS A 50 3.73 5.48 -4.92
N LEU A 51 3.87 4.33 -4.25
CA LEU A 51 5.10 3.54 -4.27
C LEU A 51 5.44 3.03 -5.67
N TRP A 52 4.46 2.48 -6.39
CA TRP A 52 4.62 1.99 -7.76
C TRP A 52 5.12 3.08 -8.70
N ASP A 53 4.44 4.23 -8.76
CA ASP A 53 4.77 5.31 -9.67
C ASP A 53 6.16 5.90 -9.38
N ASN A 54 6.57 5.98 -8.10
CA ASN A 54 7.92 6.40 -7.72
C ASN A 54 9.00 5.41 -8.16
N ILE A 55 8.75 4.10 -8.01
CA ILE A 55 9.70 3.05 -8.41
C ILE A 55 9.86 3.01 -9.93
N VAL A 56 8.74 3.02 -10.68
CA VAL A 56 8.76 3.00 -12.15
C VAL A 56 9.40 4.26 -12.74
N SER A 57 9.21 5.41 -12.10
CA SER A 57 9.83 6.67 -12.54
C SER A 57 11.32 6.77 -12.17
N ASN A 58 11.90 5.74 -11.54
CA ASN A 58 13.29 5.69 -11.06
C ASN A 58 13.64 6.83 -10.08
N ILE A 59 12.65 7.25 -9.26
CA ILE A 59 12.80 8.33 -8.25
C ILE A 59 13.09 7.72 -6.86
N PHE A 60 13.39 6.42 -6.77
CA PHE A 60 13.70 5.79 -5.48
C PHE A 60 14.91 6.48 -4.82
N PRO A 61 14.77 7.04 -3.60
CA PRO A 61 15.81 7.82 -2.93
C PRO A 61 16.87 6.90 -2.30
N SER A 62 17.61 6.18 -3.14
CA SER A 62 18.56 5.14 -2.73
C SER A 62 19.64 5.66 -1.78
N LYS A 63 20.16 6.87 -2.03
CA LYS A 63 21.13 7.51 -1.14
C LYS A 63 20.57 7.71 0.27
N GLN A 64 19.39 8.33 0.38
CA GLN A 64 18.75 8.57 1.67
C GLN A 64 18.39 7.25 2.36
N PHE A 65 17.99 6.23 1.60
CA PHE A 65 17.74 4.90 2.12
C PHE A 65 18.99 4.30 2.77
N TYR A 66 20.14 4.30 2.08
CA TYR A 66 21.39 3.77 2.63
C TYR A 66 21.85 4.56 3.86
N GLU A 67 21.78 5.89 3.82
CA GLU A 67 22.13 6.75 4.94
C GLU A 67 21.24 6.50 6.16
N HIS A 68 19.92 6.43 5.95
CA HIS A 68 18.95 6.23 7.04
C HIS A 68 19.15 4.91 7.77
N PHE A 69 19.40 3.83 7.02
CA PHE A 69 19.62 2.50 7.59
C PHE A 69 21.09 2.19 7.89
N SER A 70 22.00 3.15 7.71
CA SER A 70 23.45 2.97 7.90
C SER A 70 24.02 1.77 7.13
N MET A 71 23.58 1.61 5.88
CA MET A 71 23.99 0.50 5.00
C MET A 71 25.12 0.94 4.07
N ASP A 72 26.10 0.06 3.86
CA ASP A 72 27.09 0.21 2.77
C ASP A 72 26.58 -0.54 1.52
N PRO A 73 26.22 0.18 0.43
CA PRO A 73 25.72 -0.45 -0.78
C PRO A 73 26.74 -1.31 -1.51
N GLN A 74 28.04 -1.15 -1.23
CA GLN A 74 29.13 -1.94 -1.82
C GLN A 74 29.51 -3.17 -0.98
N HIS A 75 28.90 -3.32 0.19
CA HIS A 75 29.13 -4.49 1.02
C HIS A 75 28.63 -5.75 0.29
N LYS A 76 29.47 -6.78 0.28
CA LYS A 76 29.12 -8.06 -0.33
C LYS A 76 27.98 -8.71 0.44
N LEU A 77 26.97 -9.15 -0.30
CA LEU A 77 25.86 -9.91 0.26
C LEU A 77 26.34 -11.27 0.80
N SER A 78 25.55 -11.93 1.63
CA SER A 78 25.84 -13.32 2.03
C SER A 78 25.71 -14.27 0.83
N ASP A 79 26.35 -15.43 0.90
CA ASP A 79 26.27 -16.43 -0.18
C ASP A 79 24.82 -16.90 -0.41
N GLU A 80 24.02 -17.04 0.64
CA GLU A 80 22.59 -17.37 0.55
C GLU A 80 21.82 -16.32 -0.27
N VAL A 81 22.04 -15.04 0.00
CA VAL A 81 21.36 -13.95 -0.72
C VAL A 81 21.82 -13.89 -2.17
N LYS A 82 23.12 -14.08 -2.43
CA LYS A 82 23.67 -14.15 -3.80
C LYS A 82 23.07 -15.30 -4.60
N MET A 83 22.98 -16.50 -4.00
CA MET A 83 22.38 -17.67 -4.63
C MET A 83 20.92 -17.42 -4.98
N ASN A 84 20.12 -16.91 -4.02
CA ASN A 84 18.72 -16.59 -4.28
C ASN A 84 18.53 -15.53 -5.37
N ALA A 85 19.41 -14.52 -5.41
CA ALA A 85 19.37 -13.47 -6.42
C ALA A 85 19.69 -14.04 -7.82
N ALA A 86 20.73 -14.87 -7.93
CA ALA A 86 21.10 -15.55 -9.16
C ALA A 86 20.00 -16.50 -9.66
N ASP A 87 19.39 -17.29 -8.77
CA ASP A 87 18.27 -18.19 -9.09
C ASP A 87 17.03 -17.41 -9.57
N SER A 88 16.87 -16.17 -9.10
CA SER A 88 15.81 -15.25 -9.55
C SER A 88 16.15 -14.51 -10.86
N GLY A 89 17.33 -14.75 -11.44
CA GLY A 89 17.79 -14.13 -12.69
C GLY A 89 18.54 -12.81 -12.53
N PHE A 90 18.94 -12.45 -11.31
CA PHE A 90 19.65 -11.20 -11.00
C PHE A 90 20.90 -11.51 -10.16
N PRO A 91 22.05 -11.86 -10.78
CA PRO A 91 23.25 -12.29 -10.07
C PRO A 91 23.99 -11.12 -9.40
N ALA A 92 23.35 -10.47 -8.43
CA ALA A 92 23.87 -9.33 -7.69
C ALA A 92 24.84 -9.77 -6.58
N GLU A 93 26.01 -9.15 -6.51
CA GLU A 93 26.99 -9.34 -5.44
C GLU A 93 26.79 -8.38 -4.26
N THR A 94 26.18 -7.22 -4.52
CA THR A 94 26.04 -6.12 -3.56
C THR A 94 24.61 -5.60 -3.49
N LEU A 95 24.25 -4.93 -2.39
CA LEU A 95 22.93 -4.29 -2.27
C LEU A 95 22.74 -3.19 -3.34
N GLY A 96 23.81 -2.48 -3.69
CA GLY A 96 23.80 -1.49 -4.75
C GLY A 96 23.42 -2.09 -6.11
N GLU A 97 23.93 -3.29 -6.42
CA GLU A 97 23.55 -4.02 -7.63
C GLU A 97 22.10 -4.50 -7.60
N VAL A 98 21.60 -4.98 -6.46
CA VAL A 98 20.18 -5.34 -6.30
C VAL A 98 19.28 -4.15 -6.63
N VAL A 99 19.58 -2.97 -6.08
CA VAL A 99 18.83 -1.74 -6.39
C VAL A 99 19.00 -1.33 -7.86
N GLY A 100 20.18 -1.53 -8.45
CA GLY A 100 20.42 -1.33 -9.88
C GLY A 100 19.53 -2.21 -10.76
N TYR A 101 19.45 -3.51 -10.47
CA TYR A 101 18.55 -4.44 -11.16
C TYR A 101 17.09 -4.03 -11.00
N LEU A 102 16.66 -3.71 -9.78
CA LEU A 102 15.30 -3.24 -9.52
C LEU A 102 14.95 -2.03 -10.39
N ASN A 103 15.80 -1.00 -10.40
CA ASN A 103 15.58 0.22 -11.18
C ASN A 103 15.51 -0.08 -12.68
N ASN A 104 16.40 -0.94 -13.18
CA ASN A 104 16.41 -1.33 -14.59
C ASN A 104 15.11 -2.05 -14.98
N VAL A 105 14.68 -3.05 -14.20
CA VAL A 105 13.43 -3.78 -14.46
C VAL A 105 12.23 -2.86 -14.38
N CYS A 106 12.15 -2.05 -13.32
CA CYS A 106 11.00 -1.18 -13.09
C CYS A 106 10.88 -0.05 -14.11
N SER A 107 11.99 0.43 -14.67
CA SER A 107 11.97 1.47 -15.72
C SER A 107 11.28 1.02 -17.02
N ALA A 108 11.18 -0.29 -17.24
CA ALA A 108 10.49 -0.88 -18.39
C ALA A 108 8.98 -1.10 -18.15
N LEU A 109 8.50 -0.92 -16.91
CA LEU A 109 7.10 -1.13 -16.55
C LEU A 109 6.27 0.13 -16.81
N PRO A 110 4.97 0.01 -17.13
CA PRO A 110 4.11 1.16 -17.31
C PRO A 110 3.73 1.79 -15.95
N PRO A 111 3.49 3.12 -15.90
CA PRO A 111 2.90 3.75 -14.73
C PRO A 111 1.47 3.23 -14.49
N ALA A 112 1.01 3.35 -13.24
CA ALA A 112 -0.35 2.96 -12.89
C ALA A 112 -1.36 4.04 -13.32
N GLN A 113 -2.58 3.64 -13.72
CA GLN A 113 -3.68 4.59 -13.92
C GLN A 113 -4.11 5.21 -12.60
N ASP A 114 -4.81 6.35 -12.68
CA ASP A 114 -5.32 7.04 -11.51
C ASP A 114 -6.63 6.43 -11.01
N GLU A 115 -7.34 5.65 -11.82
CA GLU A 115 -8.48 4.85 -11.35
C GLU A 115 -7.99 3.55 -10.69
N LEU A 116 -8.20 3.43 -9.38
CA LEU A 116 -7.85 2.28 -8.55
C LEU A 116 -9.07 1.41 -8.29
N LEU A 117 -8.86 0.11 -8.03
CA LEU A 117 -9.93 -0.86 -7.91
C LEU A 117 -9.80 -1.72 -6.66
N LEU A 118 -10.80 -1.65 -5.78
CA LEU A 118 -10.98 -2.61 -4.69
C LEU A 118 -11.89 -3.74 -5.15
N ARG A 119 -11.43 -4.97 -5.01
CA ARG A 119 -12.21 -6.17 -5.30
C ARG A 119 -12.62 -6.82 -3.99
N TYR A 120 -13.89 -7.20 -3.87
CA TYR A 120 -14.39 -7.90 -2.68
C TYR A 120 -14.81 -9.32 -3.04
N GLU A 121 -14.30 -10.28 -2.27
CA GLU A 121 -14.59 -11.71 -2.44
C GLU A 121 -15.14 -12.32 -1.16
N LEU A 122 -16.00 -13.32 -1.30
CA LEU A 122 -16.55 -14.07 -0.18
C LEU A 122 -15.51 -15.05 0.36
N GLN A 123 -15.30 -15.05 1.67
CA GLN A 123 -14.30 -15.92 2.33
C GLN A 123 -14.60 -17.42 2.17
N GLU A 124 -15.86 -17.78 1.95
CA GLU A 124 -16.31 -19.17 1.88
C GLU A 124 -15.83 -19.87 0.60
N ASP A 125 -15.94 -19.21 -0.54
CA ASP A 125 -15.74 -19.82 -1.87
C ASP A 125 -14.93 -18.94 -2.84
N ASN A 126 -14.40 -17.80 -2.38
CA ASN A 126 -13.74 -16.77 -3.19
C ASN A 126 -14.62 -16.21 -4.32
N SER A 127 -15.94 -16.34 -4.23
CA SER A 127 -16.86 -15.74 -5.20
C SER A 127 -16.78 -14.22 -5.15
N LEU A 128 -16.90 -13.59 -6.33
CA LEU A 128 -16.90 -12.14 -6.45
C LEU A 128 -18.17 -11.55 -5.83
N ILE A 129 -18.00 -10.71 -4.82
CA ILE A 129 -19.09 -9.90 -4.24
C ILE A 129 -19.28 -8.63 -5.05
N GLY A 130 -18.18 -8.00 -5.47
CA GLY A 130 -18.21 -6.81 -6.33
C GLY A 130 -16.91 -6.02 -6.31
N GLU A 131 -16.84 -5.03 -7.20
CA GLU A 131 -15.69 -4.14 -7.35
C GLU A 131 -16.08 -2.69 -7.07
N VAL A 132 -15.18 -1.94 -6.42
CA VAL A 132 -15.34 -0.52 -6.11
C VAL A 132 -14.18 0.26 -6.73
N LYS A 133 -14.51 1.09 -7.71
CA LYS A 133 -13.57 1.99 -8.39
C LYS A 133 -13.50 3.34 -7.68
N PHE A 134 -12.32 3.94 -7.66
CA PHE A 134 -12.10 5.28 -7.09
C PHE A 134 -10.83 5.91 -7.64
N SER A 135 -10.75 7.24 -7.60
CA SER A 135 -9.59 7.98 -8.11
C SER A 135 -8.48 8.12 -7.07
N TYR A 136 -7.25 8.09 -7.56
CA TYR A 136 -6.06 8.51 -6.84
C TYR A 136 -6.03 10.02 -6.68
N ASP A 137 -5.58 10.45 -5.50
CA ASP A 137 -5.43 11.84 -5.14
C ASP A 137 -4.20 11.91 -4.23
N GLU A 138 -3.11 12.47 -4.77
CA GLU A 138 -1.81 12.54 -4.12
C GLU A 138 -1.82 13.51 -2.93
N ASP A 139 -2.46 14.67 -3.07
CA ASP A 139 -2.53 15.67 -2.02
C ASP A 139 -3.32 15.14 -0.82
N TRP A 140 -4.44 14.47 -1.10
CA TRP A 140 -5.20 13.77 -0.07
C TRP A 140 -4.35 12.69 0.61
N LEU A 141 -3.59 11.90 -0.13
CA LEU A 141 -2.73 10.85 0.44
C LEU A 141 -1.66 11.46 1.35
N LYS A 142 -0.97 12.51 0.90
CA LYS A 142 0.05 13.23 1.69
C LYS A 142 -0.56 13.82 2.96
N ALA A 143 -1.76 14.40 2.88
CA ALA A 143 -2.47 14.92 4.05
C ALA A 143 -2.84 13.80 5.05
N GLN A 144 -3.29 12.64 4.59
CA GLN A 144 -3.55 11.48 5.46
C GLN A 144 -2.28 10.94 6.11
N LEU A 145 -1.19 10.85 5.34
CA LEU A 145 0.11 10.43 5.85
C LEU A 145 0.61 11.39 6.94
N HIS A 146 0.56 12.70 6.69
CA HIS A 146 0.94 13.73 7.67
C HIS A 146 0.12 13.61 8.95
N SER A 147 -1.22 13.61 8.85
CA SER A 147 -2.11 13.50 10.02
C SER A 147 -1.90 12.20 10.81
N SER A 148 -1.45 11.13 10.14
CA SER A 148 -1.13 9.86 10.79
C SER A 148 0.21 9.95 11.52
N LEU A 149 1.25 10.48 10.87
CA LEU A 149 2.59 10.63 11.43
C LEU A 149 2.61 11.57 12.62
N GLU A 150 1.89 12.69 12.59
CA GLU A 150 1.74 13.60 13.74
C GLU A 150 1.30 12.84 14.99
N PHE A 151 0.33 11.94 14.85
CA PHE A 151 -0.14 11.13 15.96
C PHE A 151 0.92 10.14 16.44
N TRP A 152 1.56 9.41 15.52
CA TRP A 152 2.60 8.43 15.86
C TRP A 152 3.85 9.06 16.48
N ARG A 153 4.14 10.32 16.16
CA ARG A 153 5.26 11.10 16.73
C ARG A 153 4.90 11.82 18.02
N GLY A 154 3.65 11.79 18.46
CA GLY A 154 3.18 12.54 19.63
C GLY A 154 3.04 14.05 19.40
N GLU A 155 3.02 14.49 18.14
CA GLU A 155 2.80 15.90 17.75
C GLU A 155 1.31 16.28 17.78
N ARG A 156 0.41 15.28 17.84
CA ARG A 156 -1.05 15.47 17.92
C ARG A 156 -1.73 14.40 18.78
N GLU A 157 -2.69 14.82 19.60
CA GLU A 157 -3.58 13.94 20.37
C GLU A 157 -4.44 13.01 19.51
N ALA A 158 -4.91 11.89 20.06
CA ALA A 158 -5.84 11.00 19.37
C ALA A 158 -7.13 11.74 18.96
N LYS A 159 -7.61 11.47 17.75
CA LYS A 159 -8.94 11.94 17.30
C LYS A 159 -9.96 10.88 17.61
N TYR A 160 -11.17 11.32 17.96
CA TYR A 160 -12.29 10.42 18.06
C TYR A 160 -12.74 9.92 16.68
N VAL A 161 -13.48 8.81 16.67
CA VAL A 161 -14.05 8.27 15.43
C VAL A 161 -15.14 9.23 14.90
N PRO A 162 -15.24 9.41 13.58
CA PRO A 162 -16.34 10.19 12.99
C PRO A 162 -17.68 9.48 13.21
N GLU A 163 -18.79 10.22 13.07
CA GLU A 163 -20.16 9.72 13.29
C GLU A 163 -20.44 8.37 12.61
N MET A 164 -20.12 8.31 11.32
CA MET A 164 -20.22 7.13 10.45
C MET A 164 -19.38 5.91 10.89
N GLU A 165 -18.44 6.10 11.82
CA GLU A 165 -17.60 5.04 12.41
C GLU A 165 -17.87 4.81 13.90
N LYS A 166 -18.88 5.44 14.50
CA LYS A 166 -19.24 5.22 15.92
C LYS A 166 -19.56 3.76 16.25
N TRP A 167 -19.91 2.94 15.25
CA TRP A 167 -20.05 1.49 15.45
C TRP A 167 -18.79 0.84 16.02
N LYS A 168 -17.59 1.40 15.77
CA LYS A 168 -16.32 0.95 16.35
C LYS A 168 -16.28 1.14 17.87
N CYS A 169 -17.01 2.10 18.43
CA CYS A 169 -17.08 2.32 19.88
C CYS A 169 -17.68 1.12 20.62
N ARG A 170 -18.51 0.29 19.96
CA ARG A 170 -19.08 -0.94 20.55
C ARG A 170 -18.03 -2.00 20.88
N PHE A 171 -16.85 -1.89 20.29
CA PHE A 171 -15.72 -2.80 20.48
C PHE A 171 -14.49 -2.09 21.09
N CYS A 172 -14.61 -0.80 21.42
CA CYS A 172 -13.50 0.01 21.93
C CYS A 172 -13.30 -0.23 23.42
N GLN A 173 -12.09 -0.66 23.81
CA GLN A 173 -11.74 -0.89 25.22
C GLN A 173 -11.78 0.38 26.08
N TYR A 174 -11.68 1.55 25.44
CA TYR A 174 -11.70 2.85 26.10
C TYR A 174 -13.09 3.51 26.08
N ALA A 175 -14.12 2.82 25.61
CA ALA A 175 -15.46 3.40 25.48
C ALA A 175 -15.95 4.00 26.80
N THR A 176 -15.81 3.30 27.93
CA THR A 176 -16.33 3.77 29.24
C THR A 176 -15.74 5.12 29.70
N VAL A 177 -14.50 5.42 29.32
CA VAL A 177 -13.80 6.67 29.68
C VAL A 177 -13.79 7.68 28.53
N CYS A 178 -14.36 7.35 27.38
CA CYS A 178 -14.35 8.19 26.19
C CYS A 178 -15.45 9.28 26.28
N PRO A 179 -15.08 10.58 26.28
CA PRO A 179 -16.05 11.68 26.39
C PRO A 179 -17.15 11.66 25.32
N GLN A 180 -16.86 11.16 24.10
CA GLN A 180 -17.86 11.07 23.03
C GLN A 180 -18.96 10.04 23.24
N THR A 181 -18.72 9.03 24.08
CA THR A 181 -19.73 8.01 24.37
C THR A 181 -20.55 8.33 25.62
N GLN A 182 -20.07 9.26 26.45
CA GLN A 182 -20.77 9.71 27.66
C GLN A 182 -21.84 10.77 27.35
N THR A 183 -21.82 11.36 26.16
CA THR A 183 -22.75 12.41 25.70
C THR A 183 -23.82 11.91 24.72
N SER A 184 -23.96 10.58 24.52
CA SER A 184 -24.97 9.96 23.66
C SER A 184 -26.10 9.31 24.45
#